data_AF-A0A7S3Y5X0-F1
#
_entry.id   AF-A0A7S3Y5X0-F1
#
_cell.length_a   1.000
_cell.length_b   1.000
_cell.length_c   1.000
_cell.angle_alpha   90.00
_cell.angle_beta   90.00
_cell.angle_gamma   90.00
#
_symmetry.space_group_name_H-M   'P 1'
#
loop_
_entity.id
_entity.type
_entity.pdbx_description
1 polymer ?
#
loop_
_entity_poly.entity_id
_entity_poly.type
_entity_poly.pdbx_seq_one_letter_code
_entity_poly.pdbx_strand_id
1 'polypeptide(L)'
;GAEPVAVTAFGREVSLVQYAEWLCCVPLLAVALGHVFRLRARLVLALGATQLAMLACGGLAAVCPSRAGTVVLVCLGNACMAPLLWACFLYSYRLNAQISQKHAMKLRLLGTSVLVLWTLFPVVYLVGLNQGLSKQREHELMLLVDLLSKAAFLCVLILLHFQSTAAEALTRVVDLEQANSLQKVFLRFIFHEVRVPFHSVQLGLEHLLSEPGLEAHRPLLGTLLGAAGMM
;
A
#
# COMPACT_ATOMS: atom_id res chain seq x y z
N GLY A 1 -39.37 14.61 -8.70
CA GLY A 1 -38.05 14.08 -8.33
C GLY A 1 -37.10 15.25 -8.31
N ALA A 2 -36.25 15.38 -7.29
CA ALA A 2 -35.29 16.49 -7.22
C ALA A 2 -34.43 16.46 -8.49
N GLU A 3 -34.50 17.51 -9.31
CA GLU A 3 -33.61 17.65 -10.44
C GLU A 3 -32.16 17.66 -9.93
N PRO A 4 -31.22 16.96 -10.59
CA PRO A 4 -29.82 17.08 -10.23
C PRO A 4 -29.44 18.56 -10.26
N VAL A 5 -28.66 19.00 -9.27
CA VAL A 5 -28.14 20.37 -9.20
C VAL A 5 -27.13 20.56 -10.33
N ALA A 6 -27.66 20.77 -11.53
CA ALA A 6 -26.95 21.03 -12.76
C ALA A 6 -27.11 22.51 -13.08
N VAL A 7 -25.99 23.19 -13.29
CA VAL A 7 -26.01 24.57 -13.76
C VAL A 7 -25.90 24.54 -15.28
N THR A 8 -26.83 25.18 -15.96
CA THR A 8 -26.76 25.36 -17.41
C THR A 8 -25.88 26.57 -17.72
N ALA A 9 -24.70 26.34 -18.26
CA ALA A 9 -23.79 27.40 -18.71
C ALA A 9 -23.65 27.31 -20.24
N PHE A 10 -24.05 28.38 -20.93
CA PHE A 10 -23.91 28.50 -22.40
C PHE A 10 -24.44 27.28 -23.19
N GLY A 11 -25.58 26.73 -22.74
CA GLY A 11 -26.21 25.58 -23.38
C GLY A 11 -25.65 24.22 -22.99
N ARG A 12 -24.69 24.15 -22.06
CA ARG A 12 -24.15 22.91 -21.49
C ARG A 12 -24.60 22.73 -20.04
N GLU A 13 -24.99 21.52 -19.69
CA GLU A 13 -25.32 21.16 -18.31
C GLU A 13 -24.04 20.73 -17.59
N VAL A 14 -23.77 21.36 -16.44
CA VAL A 14 -22.62 21.07 -15.61
C VAL A 14 -23.11 20.57 -14.26
N SER A 15 -22.84 19.31 -13.94
CA SER A 15 -23.16 18.72 -12.64
C SER A 15 -22.16 19.18 -11.59
N LEU A 16 -22.60 20.01 -10.64
CA LEU A 16 -21.74 20.50 -9.55
C LEU A 16 -21.30 19.36 -8.62
N VAL A 17 -22.20 18.39 -8.39
CA VAL A 17 -21.92 17.21 -7.56
C VAL A 17 -20.80 16.39 -8.16
N GLN A 18 -20.81 16.18 -9.48
CA GLN A 18 -19.77 15.44 -10.18
C GLN A 18 -18.41 16.15 -10.12
N TYR A 19 -18.38 17.47 -10.34
CA TYR A 19 -17.14 18.24 -10.21
C TYR A 19 -16.60 18.24 -8.78
N ALA A 20 -17.45 18.34 -7.77
CA ALA A 20 -17.04 18.25 -6.37
C ALA A 20 -16.45 16.87 -6.05
N GLU A 21 -17.10 15.81 -6.52
CA GLU A 21 -16.62 14.44 -6.40
C GLU A 21 -15.24 14.28 -7.07
N TRP A 22 -15.07 14.76 -8.30
CA TRP A 22 -13.79 14.73 -8.99
C TRP A 22 -12.69 15.53 -8.29
N LEU A 23 -12.99 16.74 -7.80
CA LEU A 23 -12.04 17.58 -7.07
C LEU A 23 -11.51 16.90 -5.81
N CYS A 24 -12.33 16.07 -5.17
CA CYS A 24 -11.91 15.26 -4.03
C CYS A 24 -11.15 13.99 -4.47
N CYS A 25 -11.75 13.19 -5.35
CA CYS A 25 -11.26 11.85 -5.67
C CYS A 25 -10.02 11.87 -6.55
N VAL A 26 -10.00 12.65 -7.64
CA VAL A 26 -8.96 12.56 -8.68
C VAL A 26 -7.56 12.92 -8.14
N PRO A 27 -7.37 14.02 -7.37
CA PRO A 27 -6.07 14.34 -6.80
C PRO A 27 -5.61 13.28 -5.78
N LEU A 28 -6.52 12.76 -4.96
CA LEU A 28 -6.22 11.73 -3.97
C LEU A 28 -5.82 10.42 -4.64
N LEU A 29 -6.49 10.02 -5.72
CA LEU A 29 -6.13 8.85 -6.51
C LEU A 29 -4.75 9.01 -7.17
N ALA A 30 -4.42 10.19 -7.68
CA ALA A 30 -3.09 10.47 -8.22
C ALA A 30 -1.99 10.45 -7.14
N VAL A 31 -2.27 10.97 -5.95
CA VAL A 31 -1.37 10.86 -4.78
C VAL A 31 -1.18 9.40 -4.39
N ALA A 32 -2.26 8.62 -4.30
CA ALA A 32 -2.21 7.20 -4.02
C ALA A 32 -1.38 6.42 -5.06
N LEU A 33 -1.53 6.73 -6.35
CA LEU A 33 -0.66 6.18 -7.41
C LEU A 33 0.80 6.52 -7.18
N GLY A 34 1.10 7.77 -6.84
CA GLY A 34 2.46 8.20 -6.55
C GLY A 34 3.09 7.40 -5.43
N HIS A 35 2.33 7.08 -4.37
CA HIS A 35 2.79 6.20 -3.29
C HIS A 35 2.95 4.74 -3.73
N VAL A 36 2.01 4.19 -4.50
CA VAL A 36 2.11 2.82 -5.06
C VAL A 36 3.36 2.67 -5.93
N PHE A 37 3.66 3.68 -6.74
CA PHE A 37 4.88 3.75 -7.55
C PHE A 37 6.14 4.14 -6.75
N ARG A 38 6.02 4.40 -5.45
CA ARG A 38 7.14 4.81 -4.58
C ARG A 38 7.90 6.04 -5.11
N LEU A 39 7.16 7.01 -5.66
CA LEU A 39 7.73 8.26 -6.11
C LEU A 39 8.22 9.10 -4.92
N ARG A 40 9.16 10.02 -5.18
CA ARG A 40 9.59 11.00 -4.18
C ARG A 40 8.39 11.85 -3.75
N ALA A 41 8.31 12.21 -2.46
CA ALA A 41 7.18 12.96 -1.90
C ALA A 41 6.83 14.25 -2.68
N ARG A 42 7.86 14.98 -3.16
CA ARG A 42 7.66 16.17 -4.01
C ARG A 42 6.93 15.87 -5.32
N LEU A 43 7.23 14.73 -5.95
CA LEU A 43 6.56 14.30 -7.17
C LEU A 43 5.12 13.84 -6.87
N VAL A 44 4.89 13.16 -5.75
CA VAL A 44 3.55 12.76 -5.31
C VAL A 44 2.65 13.99 -5.12
N LEU A 45 3.14 15.01 -4.40
CA LEU A 45 2.42 16.27 -4.22
C LEU A 45 2.20 17.01 -5.54
N ALA A 46 3.22 17.04 -6.40
CA ALA A 46 3.09 17.64 -7.72
C ALA A 46 2.00 16.94 -8.56
N LEU A 47 1.91 15.62 -8.55
CA LEU A 47 0.86 14.88 -9.25
C LEU A 47 -0.53 15.27 -8.77
N GLY A 48 -0.74 15.35 -7.45
CA GLY A 48 -2.02 15.82 -6.89
C GLY A 48 -2.35 17.25 -7.31
N ALA A 49 -1.36 18.16 -7.25
CA ALA A 49 -1.53 19.55 -7.65
C ALA A 49 -1.85 19.71 -9.15
N THR A 50 -1.21 18.93 -10.03
CA THR A 50 -1.54 19.00 -11.47
C THR A 50 -2.92 18.42 -11.77
N GLN A 51 -3.42 17.45 -11.00
CA GLN A 51 -4.81 16.99 -11.14
C GLN A 51 -5.82 18.06 -10.72
N LEU A 52 -5.54 18.81 -9.65
CA LEU A 52 -6.37 19.96 -9.27
C LEU A 52 -6.40 21.02 -10.39
N ALA A 53 -5.24 21.34 -10.97
CA ALA A 53 -5.14 22.28 -12.08
C ALA A 53 -5.92 21.77 -13.32
N MET A 54 -5.80 20.48 -13.65
CA MET A 54 -6.57 19.86 -14.74
C MET A 54 -8.07 20.04 -14.55
N LEU A 55 -8.59 19.75 -13.35
CA LEU A 55 -10.01 19.88 -13.05
C LEU A 55 -10.47 21.34 -13.05
N ALA A 56 -9.65 22.27 -12.55
CA ALA A 56 -9.93 23.69 -12.63
C ALA A 56 -10.05 24.16 -14.09
N CYS A 57 -9.11 23.77 -14.96
CA CYS A 57 -9.17 24.04 -16.38
C CYS A 57 -10.44 23.45 -17.02
N GLY A 58 -10.79 22.19 -16.71
CA GLY A 58 -12.00 21.55 -17.20
C GLY A 58 -13.28 22.24 -16.74
N GLY A 59 -13.35 22.67 -15.47
CA GLY A 59 -14.50 23.40 -14.93
C GLY A 59 -14.67 24.76 -15.58
N LEU A 60 -13.57 25.51 -15.73
CA LEU A 60 -13.58 26.78 -16.46
C LEU A 60 -13.97 26.59 -17.93
N ALA A 61 -13.51 25.51 -18.57
CA ALA A 61 -13.86 25.20 -19.96
C ALA A 61 -15.36 24.93 -20.13
N ALA A 62 -15.98 24.27 -19.15
CA ALA A 62 -17.40 23.93 -19.16
C ALA A 62 -18.32 25.17 -19.06
N VAL A 63 -17.82 26.24 -18.43
CA VAL A 63 -18.54 27.51 -18.29
C VAL A 63 -17.97 28.63 -19.18
N CYS A 64 -17.07 28.32 -20.11
CA CYS A 64 -16.48 29.34 -20.97
C CYS A 64 -17.45 29.70 -22.11
N PRO A 65 -17.80 30.98 -22.32
CA PRO A 65 -18.69 31.41 -23.40
C PRO A 65 -18.06 31.27 -24.80
N SER A 66 -16.73 31.31 -24.88
CA SER A 66 -16.01 31.31 -26.15
C SER A 66 -15.53 29.91 -26.51
N ARG A 67 -15.85 29.44 -27.72
CA ARG A 67 -15.39 28.12 -28.20
C ARG A 67 -13.85 28.02 -28.22
N ALA A 68 -13.17 29.09 -28.64
CA ALA A 68 -11.71 29.15 -28.63
C ALA A 68 -11.15 29.03 -27.21
N GLY A 69 -11.73 29.76 -26.24
CA GLY A 69 -11.33 29.66 -24.83
C GLY A 69 -11.58 28.27 -24.24
N THR A 70 -12.72 27.64 -24.55
CA THR A 70 -12.98 26.24 -24.16
C THR A 70 -11.90 25.30 -24.66
N VAL A 71 -11.53 25.39 -25.95
CA VAL A 71 -10.49 24.54 -26.54
C VAL A 71 -9.14 24.77 -25.85
N VAL A 72 -8.74 26.02 -25.63
CA VAL A 72 -7.49 26.34 -24.94
C VAL A 72 -7.46 25.76 -23.53
N LEU A 73 -8.53 25.95 -22.76
CA LEU A 73 -8.65 25.43 -21.39
C LEU A 73 -8.63 23.90 -21.36
N VAL A 74 -9.30 23.22 -22.31
CA VAL A 74 -9.24 21.76 -22.44
C VAL A 74 -7.83 21.30 -22.76
N CYS A 75 -7.12 21.95 -23.69
CA CYS A 75 -5.74 21.64 -24.02
C CYS A 75 -4.81 21.81 -22.82
N LEU A 76 -4.96 22.90 -22.07
CA LEU A 76 -4.20 23.13 -20.82
C LEU A 76 -4.49 22.05 -19.77
N GLY A 77 -5.77 21.71 -19.58
CA GLY A 77 -6.15 20.64 -18.66
C GLY A 77 -5.53 19.29 -19.05
N ASN A 78 -5.57 18.94 -20.33
CA ASN A 78 -4.91 17.73 -20.84
C ASN A 78 -3.39 17.76 -20.63
N ALA A 79 -2.74 18.91 -20.80
CA ALA A 79 -1.32 19.06 -20.51
C ALA A 79 -1.00 18.81 -19.03
N CYS A 80 -1.87 19.26 -18.10
CA CYS A 80 -1.74 18.97 -16.67
C CYS A 80 -1.88 17.48 -16.32
N MET A 81 -2.55 16.68 -17.16
CA MET A 81 -2.66 15.23 -17.01
C MET A 81 -1.36 14.50 -17.40
N ALA A 82 -0.55 15.08 -18.29
CA ALA A 82 0.63 14.43 -18.87
C ALA A 82 1.65 13.88 -17.84
N PRO A 83 1.99 14.56 -16.73
CA PRO A 83 2.89 14.01 -15.71
C PRO A 83 2.40 12.70 -15.10
N LEU A 84 1.09 12.57 -14.87
CA LEU A 84 0.48 11.36 -14.33
C LEU A 84 0.54 10.22 -15.34
N LEU A 85 0.16 10.49 -16.59
CA LEU A 85 0.23 9.49 -17.66
C LEU A 85 1.66 9.03 -17.89
N TRP A 86 2.62 9.95 -17.87
CA TRP A 86 4.04 9.62 -17.99
C TRP A 86 4.52 8.73 -16.85
N ALA A 87 4.16 9.03 -15.60
CA ALA A 87 4.48 8.17 -14.46
C ALA A 87 3.88 6.77 -14.62
N CYS A 88 2.61 6.67 -15.02
CA CYS A 88 1.95 5.39 -15.29
C CYS A 88 2.66 4.61 -16.40
N PHE A 89 3.03 5.27 -17.51
CA PHE A 89 3.76 4.64 -18.61
C PHE A 89 5.13 4.11 -18.17
N LEU A 90 5.91 4.92 -17.44
CA LEU A 90 7.22 4.50 -16.95
C LEU A 90 7.14 3.28 -16.04
N TYR A 91 6.16 3.24 -15.13
CA TYR A 91 5.99 2.12 -14.21
C TYR A 91 5.33 0.91 -14.86
N SER A 92 4.49 1.10 -15.88
CA SER A 92 3.95 0.00 -16.67
C SER A 92 4.98 -0.65 -17.61
N TYR A 93 5.96 0.10 -18.12
CA TYR A 93 6.81 -0.41 -19.20
C TYR A 93 8.31 -0.45 -18.89
N ARG A 94 8.84 0.47 -18.09
CA ARG A 94 10.31 0.68 -17.98
C ARG A 94 10.93 0.24 -16.66
N LEU A 95 10.21 0.31 -15.54
CA LEU A 95 10.85 0.23 -14.21
C LEU A 95 10.68 -1.10 -13.46
N ASN A 96 10.19 -2.16 -14.11
CA ASN A 96 9.87 -3.42 -13.42
C ASN A 96 11.02 -4.45 -13.36
N ALA A 97 12.27 -4.06 -13.63
CA ALA A 97 13.39 -4.99 -13.65
C ALA A 97 13.80 -5.53 -12.26
N GLN A 98 13.37 -4.88 -11.17
CA GLN A 98 13.85 -5.15 -9.81
C GLN A 98 12.80 -5.77 -8.86
N ILE A 99 11.60 -6.11 -9.36
CA ILE A 99 10.52 -6.65 -8.54
C ILE A 99 10.05 -8.00 -9.08
N SER A 100 9.45 -8.82 -8.21
CA SER A 100 8.88 -10.11 -8.63
C SER A 100 7.91 -9.94 -9.81
N GLN A 101 7.94 -10.87 -10.76
CA GLN A 101 7.14 -10.81 -11.99
C GLN A 101 5.63 -10.63 -11.71
N LYS A 102 5.12 -11.24 -10.63
CA LYS A 102 3.72 -11.10 -10.19
C LYS A 102 3.41 -9.67 -9.74
N HIS A 103 4.27 -9.05 -8.94
CA HIS A 103 4.11 -7.65 -8.52
C HIS A 103 4.23 -6.70 -9.70
N ALA A 104 5.21 -6.92 -10.58
CA ALA A 104 5.34 -6.17 -11.83
C ALA A 104 4.07 -6.21 -12.65
N MET A 105 3.51 -7.39 -12.90
CA MET A 105 2.28 -7.53 -13.69
C MET A 105 1.11 -6.72 -13.14
N LYS A 106 0.97 -6.64 -11.81
CA LYS A 106 -0.09 -5.84 -11.17
C LYS A 106 0.14 -4.34 -11.30
N LEU A 107 1.36 -3.87 -11.10
CA LEU A 107 1.69 -2.45 -11.33
C LEU A 107 1.48 -2.06 -12.79
N ARG A 108 1.81 -2.97 -13.72
CA ARG A 108 1.51 -2.79 -15.15
C ARG A 108 0.02 -2.71 -15.41
N LEU A 109 -0.76 -3.63 -14.84
CA LEU A 109 -2.20 -3.62 -14.98
C LEU A 109 -2.78 -2.30 -14.44
N LEU A 110 -2.38 -1.87 -13.25
CA LEU A 110 -2.80 -0.60 -12.66
C LEU A 110 -2.47 0.58 -13.56
N GLY A 111 -1.19 0.75 -13.93
CA GLY A 111 -0.73 1.88 -14.72
C GLY A 111 -1.39 1.91 -16.10
N THR A 112 -1.56 0.75 -16.74
CA THR A 112 -2.23 0.66 -18.06
C THR A 112 -3.73 0.91 -17.96
N SER A 113 -4.41 0.43 -16.92
CA SER A 113 -5.83 0.75 -16.68
C SER A 113 -6.04 2.24 -16.47
N VAL A 114 -5.18 2.90 -15.69
CA VAL A 114 -5.23 4.36 -15.53
C VAL A 114 -4.97 5.07 -16.85
N LEU A 115 -3.92 4.70 -17.59
CA LEU A 115 -3.62 5.27 -18.90
C LEU A 115 -4.82 5.20 -19.85
N VAL A 116 -5.45 4.03 -19.97
CA VAL A 116 -6.57 3.83 -20.89
C VAL A 116 -7.82 4.55 -20.40
N LEU A 117 -8.23 4.32 -19.15
CA LEU A 117 -9.51 4.82 -18.66
C LEU A 117 -9.48 6.34 -18.46
N TRP A 118 -8.37 6.91 -18.00
CA TRP A 118 -8.29 8.34 -17.74
C TRP A 118 -8.17 9.15 -19.03
N THR A 119 -7.56 8.59 -20.09
CA THR A 119 -7.55 9.24 -21.41
C THR A 119 -8.91 9.21 -22.11
N LEU A 120 -9.84 8.33 -21.71
CA LEU A 120 -11.20 8.33 -22.25
C LEU A 120 -12.00 9.58 -21.84
N PHE A 121 -11.78 10.16 -20.65
CA PHE A 121 -12.48 11.38 -20.22
C PHE A 121 -12.34 12.54 -21.22
N PRO A 122 -11.11 13.00 -21.57
CA PRO A 122 -10.97 14.09 -22.54
C PRO A 122 -11.46 13.69 -23.94
N VAL A 123 -11.38 12.42 -24.32
CA VAL A 123 -11.93 11.93 -25.60
C VAL A 123 -13.45 12.10 -25.63
N VAL A 124 -14.16 11.58 -24.62
CA VAL A 124 -15.63 11.72 -24.51
C VAL A 124 -16.02 13.19 -24.48
N TYR A 125 -15.29 14.02 -23.72
CA TYR A 125 -15.54 15.47 -23.65
C TYR A 125 -15.39 16.17 -25.00
N LEU A 126 -14.32 15.86 -25.75
CA LEU A 126 -14.04 16.47 -27.05
C LEU A 126 -15.02 16.02 -28.13
N VAL A 127 -15.45 14.76 -28.10
CA VAL A 127 -16.48 14.25 -29.01
C VAL A 127 -17.83 14.93 -28.72
N GLY A 128 -18.20 15.07 -27.44
CA GLY A 128 -19.39 15.82 -27.02
C GLY A 128 -19.35 17.29 -27.44
N LEU A 129 -18.19 17.95 -27.28
CA LEU A 129 -17.98 19.34 -27.69
C LEU A 129 -18.22 19.57 -29.19
N ASN A 130 -17.92 18.58 -30.03
CA ASN A 130 -18.12 18.64 -31.47
C ASN A 130 -19.49 18.10 -31.93
N GLN A 131 -20.46 17.99 -31.01
CA GLN A 131 -21.81 17.47 -31.26
C GLN A 131 -21.83 16.02 -31.77
N GLY A 132 -20.76 15.26 -31.57
CA GLY A 132 -20.68 13.84 -31.94
C GLY A 132 -21.49 12.93 -31.02
N LEU A 133 -21.92 13.44 -29.86
CA LEU A 133 -22.74 12.75 -28.88
C LEU A 133 -23.91 13.64 -28.43
N SER A 134 -25.06 13.04 -28.13
CA SER A 134 -26.10 13.73 -27.39
C SER A 134 -25.64 13.97 -25.95
N LYS A 135 -26.15 15.04 -25.30
CA LYS A 135 -25.82 15.38 -23.91
C LYS A 135 -26.02 14.20 -22.96
N GLN A 136 -27.11 13.47 -23.14
CA GLN A 136 -27.42 12.29 -22.34
C GLN A 136 -26.37 11.17 -22.52
N ARG A 137 -25.98 10.86 -23.77
CA ARG A 137 -24.95 9.85 -24.04
C ARG A 137 -23.57 10.26 -23.53
N GLU A 138 -23.22 11.53 -23.67
CA GLU A 138 -21.98 12.07 -23.10
C GLU A 138 -21.96 11.84 -21.58
N HIS A 139 -23.04 12.18 -20.89
CA HIS A 139 -23.17 12.00 -19.45
C HIS A 139 -23.09 10.51 -19.04
N GLU A 140 -23.83 9.63 -19.72
CA GLU A 140 -23.81 8.18 -19.47
C GLU A 140 -22.41 7.57 -19.66
N LEU A 141 -21.69 7.97 -20.71
CA LEU A 141 -20.33 7.52 -20.97
C LEU A 141 -19.35 8.04 -19.92
N MET A 142 -19.47 9.31 -19.51
CA MET A 142 -18.65 9.86 -18.42
C MET A 142 -18.84 9.08 -17.12
N LEU A 143 -20.10 8.76 -16.76
CA LEU A 143 -20.40 7.95 -15.58
C LEU A 143 -19.84 6.53 -15.68
N LEU A 144 -19.94 5.90 -16.85
CA LEU A 144 -19.40 4.57 -17.08
C LEU A 144 -17.87 4.55 -16.94
N VAL A 145 -17.18 5.50 -17.58
CA VAL A 145 -15.72 5.64 -17.50
C VAL A 145 -15.30 5.91 -16.04
N ASP A 146 -16.07 6.73 -15.33
CA ASP A 146 -15.83 7.05 -13.92
C ASP A 146 -15.94 5.82 -13.00
N LEU A 147 -17.03 5.05 -13.14
CA LEU A 147 -17.23 3.80 -12.42
C LEU A 147 -16.11 2.79 -12.71
N LEU A 148 -15.79 2.58 -13.99
CA LEU A 148 -14.74 1.65 -14.39
C LEU A 148 -13.36 2.08 -13.88
N SER A 149 -13.05 3.37 -13.93
CA SER A 149 -11.79 3.93 -13.43
C SER A 149 -11.61 3.65 -11.95
N LYS A 150 -12.62 3.94 -11.13
CA LYS A 150 -12.59 3.72 -9.68
C LYS A 150 -12.57 2.24 -9.34
N ALA A 151 -13.38 1.43 -10.01
CA ALA A 151 -13.43 -0.02 -9.77
C ALA A 151 -12.09 -0.70 -10.13
N ALA A 152 -11.53 -0.41 -11.31
CA ALA A 152 -10.23 -0.96 -11.72
C ALA A 152 -9.12 -0.53 -10.75
N PHE A 153 -9.11 0.74 -10.34
CA PHE A 153 -8.16 1.25 -9.37
C PHE A 153 -8.25 0.51 -8.03
N LEU A 154 -9.45 0.43 -7.46
CA LEU A 154 -9.69 -0.18 -6.16
C LEU A 154 -9.36 -1.68 -6.17
N CYS A 155 -9.81 -2.42 -7.20
CA CYS A 155 -9.52 -3.84 -7.34
C CYS A 155 -8.01 -4.11 -7.35
N VAL A 156 -7.23 -3.37 -8.14
CA VAL A 156 -5.78 -3.61 -8.22
C VAL A 156 -5.07 -3.14 -6.95
N LEU A 157 -5.52 -2.05 -6.32
CA LEU A 157 -4.96 -1.58 -5.05
C LEU A 157 -5.17 -2.61 -3.92
N ILE A 158 -6.38 -3.17 -3.80
CA ILE A 158 -6.70 -4.25 -2.87
C ILE A 158 -5.78 -5.45 -3.12
N LEU A 159 -5.63 -5.87 -4.38
CA LEU A 159 -4.77 -7.00 -4.75
C LEU A 159 -3.28 -6.75 -4.47
N LEU A 160 -2.82 -5.50 -4.47
CA LEU A 160 -1.47 -5.14 -4.08
C LEU A 160 -1.30 -5.16 -2.55
N HIS A 161 -2.24 -4.57 -1.82
CA HIS A 161 -2.16 -4.42 -0.36
C HIS A 161 -2.35 -5.74 0.41
N PHE A 162 -3.31 -6.57 0.03
CA PHE A 162 -3.53 -7.86 0.70
C PHE A 162 -2.33 -8.79 0.58
N GLN A 163 -1.59 -8.71 -0.52
CA GLN A 163 -0.40 -9.54 -0.69
C GLN A 163 0.82 -9.00 0.05
N SER A 164 1.00 -7.68 0.14
CA SER A 164 2.11 -7.11 0.92
C SER A 164 1.93 -7.43 2.40
N THR A 165 0.72 -7.26 2.93
CA THR A 165 0.40 -7.53 4.34
C THR A 165 0.49 -9.02 4.67
N ALA A 166 -0.04 -9.90 3.82
CA ALA A 166 0.07 -11.34 4.03
C ALA A 166 1.52 -11.84 3.95
N ALA A 167 2.31 -11.31 3.02
CA ALA A 167 3.72 -11.65 2.91
C ALA A 167 4.51 -11.19 4.14
N GLU A 168 4.34 -9.94 4.57
CA GLU A 168 5.00 -9.42 5.78
C GLU A 168 4.59 -10.16 7.05
N ALA A 169 3.32 -10.53 7.18
CA ALA A 169 2.83 -11.31 8.31
C ALA A 169 3.49 -12.70 8.36
N LEU A 170 3.60 -13.37 7.21
CA LEU A 170 4.25 -14.68 7.12
C LEU A 170 5.74 -14.60 7.49
N THR A 171 6.48 -13.63 6.97
CA THR A 171 7.91 -13.48 7.29
C THR A 171 8.10 -13.24 8.79
N ARG A 172 7.27 -12.39 9.41
CA ARG A 172 7.34 -12.14 10.86
C ARG A 172 7.08 -13.40 11.69
N VAL A 173 6.13 -14.24 11.28
CA VAL A 173 5.85 -15.51 11.98
C VAL A 173 7.06 -16.45 11.88
N VAL A 174 7.65 -16.58 10.69
CA VAL A 174 8.86 -17.41 10.48
C VAL A 174 10.03 -16.90 11.31
N ASP A 175 10.28 -15.58 11.33
CA ASP A 175 11.36 -14.98 12.11
C ASP A 175 11.15 -15.20 13.63
N LEU A 176 9.91 -15.10 14.10
CA LEU A 176 9.57 -15.37 15.50
C LEU A 176 9.74 -16.84 15.88
N GLU A 177 9.35 -17.77 15.00
CA GLU A 177 9.57 -19.21 15.21
C GLU A 177 11.07 -19.53 15.28
N GLN A 178 11.87 -18.94 14.38
CA GLN A 178 13.32 -19.10 14.40
C GLN A 178 13.92 -18.55 15.69
N ALA A 179 13.57 -17.33 16.10
CA ALA A 179 14.05 -16.73 17.34
C ALA A 179 13.68 -17.59 18.58
N ASN A 180 12.44 -18.07 18.64
CA ASN A 180 11.99 -18.97 19.71
C ASN A 180 12.75 -20.31 19.70
N SER A 181 13.05 -20.86 18.52
CA SER A 181 13.81 -22.10 18.40
C SER A 181 15.23 -21.94 18.93
N LEU A 182 15.89 -20.83 18.59
CA LEU A 182 17.23 -20.48 19.05
C LEU A 182 17.24 -20.25 20.57
N GLN A 183 16.24 -19.55 21.10
CA GLN A 183 16.09 -19.37 22.54
C GLN A 183 15.93 -20.70 23.28
N LYS A 184 15.12 -21.64 22.75
CA LYS A 184 14.97 -22.99 23.33
C LYS A 184 16.26 -23.81 23.27
N VAL A 185 17.03 -23.68 22.19
CA VAL A 185 18.34 -24.36 22.06
C VAL A 185 19.34 -23.77 23.05
N PHE A 186 19.41 -22.45 23.16
CA PHE A 186 20.28 -21.75 24.11
C PHE A 186 19.94 -22.13 25.56
N LEU A 187 18.67 -22.12 25.94
CA LEU A 187 18.25 -22.53 27.29
C LEU A 187 18.64 -23.98 27.57
N ARG A 188 18.42 -24.90 26.62
CA ARG A 188 18.87 -26.30 26.76
C ARG A 188 20.37 -26.42 26.92
N PHE A 189 21.14 -25.64 26.16
CA PHE A 189 22.59 -25.59 26.29
C PHE A 189 23.02 -25.09 27.67
N ILE A 190 22.47 -23.96 28.15
CA ILE A 190 22.73 -23.42 29.49
C ILE A 190 22.39 -24.47 30.56
N PHE A 191 21.21 -25.09 30.50
CA PHE A 191 20.83 -26.12 31.46
C PHE A 191 21.74 -27.34 31.42
N HIS A 192 22.21 -27.75 30.23
CA HIS A 192 23.14 -28.85 30.08
C HIS A 192 24.52 -28.51 30.69
N GLU A 193 25.07 -27.35 30.34
CA GLU A 193 26.37 -26.88 30.85
C GLU A 193 26.36 -26.60 32.35
N VAL A 194 25.24 -26.19 32.94
CA VAL A 194 25.11 -26.01 34.40
C VAL A 194 24.92 -27.36 35.08
N ARG A 195 24.14 -28.29 34.51
CA ARG A 195 23.87 -29.59 35.14
C ARG A 195 25.12 -30.45 35.30
N VAL A 196 26.01 -30.49 34.31
CA VAL A 196 27.23 -31.32 34.33
C VAL A 196 28.15 -31.02 35.53
N PRO A 197 28.58 -29.77 35.78
CA PRO A 197 29.41 -29.44 36.94
C PRO A 197 28.67 -29.66 38.27
N PHE A 198 27.36 -29.40 38.35
CA PHE A 198 26.58 -29.73 39.55
C PHE A 198 26.61 -31.23 39.86
N HIS A 199 26.50 -32.08 38.83
CA HIS A 199 26.61 -33.53 38.98
C HIS A 199 28.03 -33.95 39.42
N SER A 200 29.06 -33.32 38.88
CA SER A 200 30.45 -33.55 39.32
C SER A 200 30.70 -33.12 40.77
N VAL A 201 30.11 -32.00 41.21
CA VAL A 201 30.16 -31.55 42.61
C VAL A 201 29.43 -32.52 43.53
N GLN A 202 28.24 -32.98 43.13
CA GLN A 202 27.46 -33.97 43.88
C GLN A 202 28.25 -35.27 44.05
N LEU A 203 28.80 -35.83 42.96
CA LEU A 203 29.63 -37.05 43.01
C LEU A 203 30.88 -36.86 43.89
N GLY A 204 31.54 -35.70 43.79
CA GLY A 204 32.68 -35.37 44.65
C GLY A 204 32.29 -35.32 46.13
N LEU A 205 31.12 -34.76 46.45
CA LEU A 205 30.61 -34.70 47.82
C LEU A 205 30.18 -36.08 48.34
N GLU A 206 29.52 -36.89 47.52
CA GLU A 206 29.18 -38.28 47.85
C GLU A 206 30.44 -39.12 48.12
N HIS A 207 31.50 -38.94 47.32
CA HIS A 207 32.78 -39.59 47.55
C HIS A 207 33.42 -39.17 48.88
N LEU A 208 33.46 -37.86 49.18
CA LEU A 208 33.95 -37.34 50.46
C LEU A 208 33.13 -37.85 51.67
N LEU A 209 31.82 -38.02 51.50
CA LEU A 209 30.93 -38.55 52.53
C LEU A 209 31.05 -40.08 52.72
N SER A 210 31.70 -40.77 51.77
CA SER A 210 31.94 -42.22 51.81
C SER A 210 33.30 -42.60 52.39
N GLU A 211 34.22 -41.64 52.62
CA GLU A 211 35.51 -41.92 53.22
C GLU A 211 35.39 -42.23 54.74
N PRO A 212 35.99 -43.34 55.21
CA PRO A 212 35.98 -43.73 56.62
C PRO A 212 36.88 -42.79 57.44
N GLY A 213 36.26 -41.72 57.96
CA GLY A 213 36.92 -40.69 58.78
C GLY A 213 36.06 -39.44 59.03
N LEU A 214 35.00 -39.22 58.24
CA LEU A 214 34.15 -38.01 58.29
C LEU A 214 32.79 -38.19 58.99
N GLU A 215 32.57 -39.27 59.74
CA GLU A 215 31.26 -39.55 60.38
C GLU A 215 30.79 -38.44 61.35
N ALA A 216 31.72 -37.68 61.94
CA ALA A 216 31.41 -36.59 62.87
C ALA A 216 30.75 -35.36 62.21
N HIS A 217 30.88 -35.19 60.88
CA HIS A 217 30.40 -34.01 60.15
C HIS A 217 29.19 -34.28 59.22
N ARG A 218 28.71 -35.53 59.18
CA ARG A 218 27.52 -35.98 58.43
C ARG A 218 26.26 -35.11 58.64
N PRO A 219 25.88 -34.68 59.86
CA PRO A 219 24.64 -33.91 60.05
C PRO A 219 24.73 -32.48 59.49
N LEU A 220 25.90 -31.85 59.53
CA LEU A 220 26.13 -30.51 58.96
C LEU A 220 26.05 -30.54 57.43
N LEU A 221 26.62 -31.57 56.80
CA LEU A 221 26.59 -31.74 55.35
C LEU A 221 25.20 -32.14 54.83
N GLY A 222 24.44 -32.97 55.55
CA GLY A 222 23.04 -33.27 55.22
C GLY A 222 22.13 -32.04 55.26
N THR A 223 22.38 -31.12 56.20
CA THR A 223 21.60 -29.87 56.32
C THR A 223 21.91 -28.90 55.16
N LEU A 224 23.17 -28.84 54.71
CA LEU A 224 23.58 -28.01 53.57
C LEU A 224 23.04 -28.54 52.23
N LEU A 225 23.02 -29.87 52.06
CA LEU A 225 22.44 -30.52 50.87
C LEU A 225 20.91 -30.37 50.79
N GLY A 226 20.22 -30.48 51.94
CA GLY A 226 18.78 -30.23 52.02
C GLY A 226 18.41 -28.77 51.71
N ALA A 227 19.23 -27.80 52.13
CA ALA A 227 19.02 -26.39 51.83
C ALA A 227 19.27 -26.01 50.35
N ALA A 228 20.10 -26.79 49.64
CA ALA A 228 20.37 -26.60 48.21
C ALA A 228 19.35 -27.28 47.28
N GLY A 229 18.37 -28.02 47.83
CA GLY A 229 17.33 -28.71 47.04
C GLY A 229 17.84 -29.92 46.24
N MET A 230 18.94 -30.54 46.69
CA MET A 230 19.61 -31.66 45.98
C MET A 230 19.39 -33.04 46.63
N MET A 231 18.28 -33.23 47.35
CA MET A 231 17.81 -34.56 47.79
C MET A 231 16.40 -34.85 47.27
#